data_AF-A0A239G8P0-F1
#
_entry.id   AF-A0A239G8P0-F1
#
_cell.length_a   1.000
_cell.length_b   1.000
_cell.length_c   1.000
_cell.angle_alpha   90.00
_cell.angle_beta   90.00
_cell.angle_gamma   90.00
#
_symmetry.space_group_name_H-M   'P 1'
#
loop_
_entity.id
_entity.type
_entity.pdbx_description
1 polymer ?
#
loop_
_entity_poly.entity_id
_entity_poly.type
_entity_poly.pdbx_seq_one_letter_code
_entity_poly.pdbx_strand_id
1 'polypeptide(L)' 'MSDPFTKPYLNPRTGKASSGGAAREGRIKTLGGVDEIISQAVTKALIANADQIQTARMPGK' A
#
# COMPACT_ATOMS: atom_id res chain seq x y z
N MET A 1 6.70 -8.88 16.41
CA MET A 1 6.38 -7.89 15.36
C MET A 1 5.27 -6.99 15.91
N SER A 2 5.51 -5.70 16.19
CA SER A 2 4.42 -4.77 16.57
C SER A 2 3.62 -4.45 15.31
N ASP A 3 2.32 -4.71 15.32
CA ASP A 3 1.43 -4.35 14.22
C ASP A 3 1.58 -2.85 13.94
N PRO A 4 1.98 -2.42 12.72
CA PRO A 4 2.09 -1.02 12.39
C PRO A 4 0.82 -0.23 12.72
N PHE A 5 -0.36 -0.84 12.62
CA PHE A 5 -1.66 -0.22 12.91
C PHE A 5 -1.93 0.00 14.40
N THR A 6 -1.12 -0.60 15.28
CA THR A 6 -1.15 -0.31 16.73
C THR A 6 -0.28 0.89 17.11
N LYS A 7 0.62 1.33 16.23
CA LYS A 7 1.43 2.52 16.48
C LYS A 7 0.58 3.78 16.32
N PRO A 8 0.76 4.79 17.18
CA PRO A 8 0.18 6.11 16.97
C PRO A 8 0.48 6.62 15.54
N TYR A 9 -0.48 7.31 14.97
CA TYR A 9 -0.40 7.86 13.63
C TYR A 9 -0.65 9.35 13.69
N LEU A 10 0.32 10.13 13.23
CA LEU A 10 0.18 11.56 13.05
C LEU A 10 -0.40 11.82 11.67
N ASN A 11 -1.61 12.36 11.61
CA ASN A 11 -2.23 12.71 10.34
C ASN A 11 -1.55 13.97 9.77
N PRO A 12 -0.85 13.88 8.63
CA PRO A 12 -0.14 15.01 8.04
C PRO A 12 -1.07 16.12 7.54
N ARG A 13 -2.36 15.82 7.29
CA ARG A 13 -3.35 16.82 6.83
C ARG A 13 -3.90 17.69 7.97
N THR A 14 -4.00 17.14 9.18
CA THR A 14 -4.64 17.82 10.32
C THR A 14 -3.69 18.09 11.48
N GLY A 15 -2.48 17.53 11.47
CA GLY A 15 -1.52 17.62 12.57
C GLY A 15 -1.94 16.87 13.84
N LYS A 16 -3.03 16.10 13.80
CA LYS A 16 -3.57 15.38 14.96
C LYS A 16 -3.04 13.95 15.02
N ALA A 17 -2.63 13.51 16.21
CA ALA A 17 -2.27 12.13 16.46
C ALA A 17 -3.50 11.29 16.83
N SER A 18 -3.62 10.10 16.25
CA SER A 18 -4.61 9.09 16.60
C SER A 18 -3.95 7.74 16.91
N SER A 19 -4.64 6.84 17.62
CA SER A 19 -4.16 5.50 17.98
C SER A 19 -5.19 4.42 17.65
N GLY A 20 -4.78 3.16 17.63
CA GLY A 20 -5.65 2.01 17.38
C GLY A 20 -6.42 2.08 16.06
N GLY A 21 -7.73 1.79 16.09
CA GLY A 21 -8.58 1.83 14.89
C GLY A 21 -8.59 3.20 14.19
N ALA A 22 -8.53 4.30 14.96
CA ALA A 22 -8.48 5.65 14.38
C ALA A 22 -7.14 5.96 13.70
N ALA A 23 -6.04 5.34 14.14
CA ALA A 23 -4.75 5.41 13.44
C ALA A 23 -4.79 4.65 12.11
N ARG A 24 -5.42 3.47 12.11
CA ARG A 24 -5.61 2.66 10.90
C ARG A 24 -6.42 3.42 9.84
N GLU A 25 -7.59 3.92 10.22
CA GLU A 25 -8.45 4.68 9.31
C GLU A 25 -7.78 5.96 8.81
N GLY A 26 -7.06 6.67 9.69
CA GLY A 26 -6.27 7.83 9.30
C GLY A 26 -5.24 7.51 8.21
N ARG A 27 -4.48 6.42 8.38
CA ARG A 27 -3.50 5.97 7.39
C ARG A 27 -4.13 5.61 6.05
N ILE A 28 -5.19 4.82 6.06
CA ILE A 28 -5.90 4.41 4.84
C ILE A 28 -6.35 5.65 4.07
N LYS A 29 -6.95 6.63 4.75
CA LYS A 29 -7.42 7.88 4.12
C LYS A 29 -6.28 8.75 3.58
N THR A 30 -5.10 8.73 4.19
CA THR A 30 -3.92 9.42 3.60
C THR A 30 -3.36 8.75 2.38
N LEU A 31 -3.51 7.42 2.25
CA LEU A 31 -3.05 6.67 1.09
C LEU A 31 -4.03 6.75 -0.11
N GLY A 32 -5.00 7.66 -0.06
CA GLY A 32 -6.03 7.80 -1.11
C GLY A 32 -7.31 7.01 -0.84
N GLY A 33 -7.41 6.34 0.31
CA GLY A 33 -8.53 5.45 0.62
C GLY A 33 -8.29 4.02 0.14
N VAL A 34 -9.25 3.14 0.41
CA VAL A 34 -9.14 1.71 0.06
C VAL A 34 -9.05 1.52 -1.45
N ASP A 35 -9.81 2.28 -2.23
CA ASP A 35 -9.85 2.15 -3.69
C ASP A 35 -8.50 2.45 -4.34
N GLU A 36 -7.83 3.51 -3.91
CA GLU A 36 -6.52 3.88 -4.44
C GLU A 36 -5.42 2.90 -4.00
N ILE A 37 -5.51 2.37 -2.76
CA ILE A 37 -4.64 1.28 -2.31
C ILE A 37 -4.82 0.03 -3.18
N ILE A 38 -6.07 -0.36 -3.46
CA ILE A 38 -6.37 -1.52 -4.30
C ILE A 38 -5.85 -1.27 -5.73
N SER A 39 -6.12 -0.10 -6.30
CA SER A 39 -5.66 0.26 -7.64
C SER A 39 -4.14 0.15 -7.75
N GLN A 40 -3.40 0.77 -6.82
CA GLN A 40 -1.94 0.68 -6.80
C GLN A 40 -1.43 -0.75 -6.59
N ALA A 41 -2.08 -1.54 -5.74
CA ALA A 41 -1.71 -2.93 -5.51
C ALA A 41 -1.92 -3.79 -6.76
N VAL A 42 -3.07 -3.64 -7.43
CA VAL A 42 -3.39 -4.33 -8.67
C VAL A 42 -2.43 -3.90 -9.78
N THR A 43 -2.18 -2.60 -9.97
CA THR A 43 -1.23 -2.10 -10.96
C THR A 43 0.18 -2.66 -10.71
N LYS A 44 0.66 -2.66 -9.46
CA LYS A 44 1.97 -3.23 -9.11
C LYS A 44 2.02 -4.74 -9.39
N ALA A 45 0.97 -5.47 -9.06
CA ALA A 45 0.90 -6.90 -9.34
C ALA A 45 0.90 -7.17 -10.85
N LEU A 46 0.13 -6.40 -11.65
CA LEU A 46 0.09 -6.54 -13.11
C LEU A 46 1.46 -6.25 -13.74
N ILE A 47 2.16 -5.21 -13.29
CA ILE A 47 3.52 -4.89 -13.76
C ILE A 47 4.50 -6.01 -13.39
N ALA A 48 4.50 -6.46 -12.14
CA ALA A 48 5.39 -7.54 -11.70
C ALA A 48 5.17 -8.85 -12.49
N ASN A 49 3.92 -9.15 -12.84
CA ASN A 49 3.61 -10.31 -13.69
C ASN A 49 3.97 -10.08 -15.16
N ALA A 50 3.87 -8.85 -15.67
CA ALA A 50 4.32 -8.51 -17.03
C ALA A 50 5.84 -8.70 -17.17
N ASP A 51 6.61 -8.32 -16.16
CA ASP A 51 8.06 -8.54 -16.11
C ASP A 51 8.43 -10.04 -16.06
N GLN A 52 7.62 -10.85 -15.36
CA GLN A 52 7.78 -12.32 -15.36
C GLN A 52 7.48 -12.96 -16.73
N ILE A 53 6.48 -12.46 -17.45
CA ILE A 53 6.15 -12.96 -18.80
C ILE A 53 7.24 -12.56 -19.80
N GLN A 54 7.84 -11.38 -19.68
CA GLN A 54 8.96 -10.96 -20.54
C GLN A 54 10.23 -11.77 -20.27
N THR A 55 10.56 -12.03 -19.00
CA THR A 55 11.72 -12.88 -18.64
C THR A 55 11.54 -14.34 -19.04
N ALA A 56 10.32 -14.89 -18.97
CA ALA A 56 10.00 -16.24 -19.47
C ALA A 56 10.03 -16.36 -21.00
N ARG A 57 10.01 -15.25 -21.74
CA ARG A 57 10.04 -15.20 -23.21
C ARG A 57 11.42 -14.97 -23.81
N MET A 58 12.48 -14.86 -23.01
CA MET A 58 13.84 -14.93 -23.54
C MET A 58 14.22 -16.40 -23.71
N PRO A 59 14.21 -16.96 -24.94
CA PRO A 59 14.75 -18.30 -25.14
C PRO A 59 16.23 -18.22 -24.80
N GLY A 60 16.69 -19.11 -23.93
CA GLY A 60 18.11 -19.29 -23.65
C GLY A 60 18.87 -19.44 -24.97
N LYS A 61 19.91 -18.62 -25.13
CA LYS A 61 20.95 -18.81 -26.14
C LYS A 61 21.64 -20.15 -25.96
#